data_AF-A0A9P0DRB7-F1
#
_entry.id   AF-A0A9P0DRB7-F1
#
_cell.length_a   1.000
_cell.length_b   1.000
_cell.length_c   1.000
_cell.angle_alpha   90.00
_cell.angle_beta   90.00
_cell.angle_gamma   90.00
#
_symmetry.space_group_name_H-M   'P 1'
#
loop_
_entity.id
_entity.type
_entity.pdbx_description
1 polymer ?
#
loop_
_entity_poly.entity_id
_entity_poly.type
_entity_poly.pdbx_seq_one_letter_code
_entity_poly.pdbx_strand_id
1 'polypeptide(L)'
;MYMFPPGLFIFSQSQFICILQPKIKQLEKCKHPNSRKTRALTKQIKKQQIRQKHKLSSNIKLNLIGEKLLWFKDQVDPQWAICSPQQVDKLIAKYLSRFDEELEQINIKHSIGHRKNRQHASREDIINLTIKREKEEFNTCGIEMPNLLDLVQFNLLRTWNGELRFLQNFKLRMFSKKTLEEEEKRLNKPAKHDVSSSNQENKGKLDNEDGIAESQEKEKNMEVEN
;
A
#
# COMPACT_ATOMS: atom_id res chain seq x y z
N MET A 1 -20.70 1.11 21.70
CA MET A 1 -21.02 -0.31 21.49
C MET A 1 -21.40 -0.51 20.01
N TYR A 2 -20.40 -0.51 19.12
CA TYR A 2 -20.59 -0.86 17.71
C TYR A 2 -19.84 -2.16 17.47
N MET A 3 -20.56 -3.28 17.62
CA MET A 3 -20.14 -4.58 17.14
C MET A 3 -20.08 -4.50 15.61
N PHE A 4 -18.88 -4.39 15.05
CA PHE A 4 -18.67 -4.66 13.63
C PHE A 4 -18.88 -6.16 13.40
N PRO A 5 -19.79 -6.56 12.49
CA PRO A 5 -19.99 -7.97 12.18
C PRO A 5 -18.79 -8.53 11.39
N PRO A 6 -18.26 -9.71 11.74
CA PRO A 6 -17.29 -10.41 10.90
C PRO A 6 -18.05 -11.05 9.73
N GLY A 7 -18.28 -10.29 8.66
CA GLY A 7 -19.06 -10.78 7.54
C GLY A 7 -18.85 -10.01 6.26
N LEU A 8 -17.85 -10.42 5.47
CA LEU A 8 -17.92 -10.59 4.00
C LEU A 8 -16.54 -10.95 3.42
N PHE A 9 -16.01 -12.12 3.79
CA PHE A 9 -14.84 -12.72 3.12
C PHE A 9 -15.24 -13.93 2.27
N ILE A 10 -16.39 -13.89 1.59
CA ILE A 10 -16.86 -14.96 0.67
C ILE A 10 -16.84 -14.50 -0.80
N PHE A 11 -15.97 -13.54 -1.17
CA PHE A 11 -15.86 -13.10 -2.58
C PHE A 11 -14.60 -13.59 -3.32
N SER A 12 -13.89 -14.61 -2.81
CA SER A 12 -12.66 -15.11 -3.45
C SER A 12 -12.66 -16.63 -3.74
N GLN A 13 -13.29 -17.46 -2.90
CA GLN A 13 -13.34 -18.91 -3.15
C GLN A 13 -14.20 -19.29 -4.36
N SER A 14 -15.28 -18.54 -4.63
CA SER A 14 -16.18 -18.80 -5.76
C SER A 14 -15.50 -18.56 -7.11
N GLN A 15 -14.71 -17.49 -7.25
CA GLN A 15 -13.95 -17.22 -8.48
C GLN A 15 -12.79 -18.23 -8.69
N PHE A 16 -12.24 -18.80 -7.62
CA PHE A 16 -11.18 -19.80 -7.67
C PHE A 16 -11.67 -21.13 -8.27
N ILE A 17 -12.90 -21.51 -7.94
CA ILE A 17 -13.53 -22.72 -8.43
C ILE A 17 -13.87 -22.56 -9.93
N CYS A 18 -14.54 -21.49 -10.34
CA CYS A 18 -15.03 -21.34 -11.72
C CYS A 18 -13.95 -21.39 -12.82
N ILE A 19 -12.72 -20.91 -12.58
CA ILE A 19 -11.68 -20.86 -13.61
C ILE A 19 -10.97 -22.23 -13.81
N LEU A 20 -10.89 -23.04 -12.75
CA LEU A 20 -10.23 -24.36 -12.80
C LEU A 20 -11.20 -25.51 -13.13
N GLN A 21 -12.48 -25.33 -12.82
CA GLN A 21 -13.57 -26.29 -13.08
C GLN A 21 -13.54 -26.96 -14.47
N PRO A 22 -13.40 -26.24 -15.61
CA PRO A 22 -13.43 -26.89 -16.91
C PRO A 22 -12.22 -27.82 -17.13
N LYS A 23 -11.04 -27.50 -16.59
CA LYS A 23 -9.83 -28.34 -16.76
C LYS A 23 -9.80 -29.51 -15.80
N ILE A 24 -10.35 -29.35 -14.59
CA ILE A 24 -10.53 -30.44 -13.62
C ILE A 24 -11.52 -31.48 -14.18
N LYS A 25 -12.65 -31.03 -14.73
CA LYS A 25 -13.61 -31.93 -15.42
C LYS A 25 -12.99 -32.67 -16.61
N GLN A 26 -12.04 -32.06 -17.33
CA GLN A 26 -11.30 -32.73 -18.41
C GLN A 26 -10.29 -33.75 -17.88
N LEU A 27 -9.71 -33.50 -16.69
CA LEU A 27 -8.82 -34.43 -16.02
C LEU A 27 -9.58 -35.67 -15.51
N GLU A 28 -10.77 -35.48 -14.92
CA GLU A 28 -11.65 -36.57 -14.47
C GLU A 28 -12.09 -37.50 -15.61
N LYS A 29 -12.24 -36.96 -16.83
CA LYS A 29 -12.54 -37.74 -18.04
C LYS A 29 -11.35 -38.56 -18.56
N CYS A 30 -10.16 -38.44 -17.96
CA CYS A 30 -8.98 -39.20 -18.41
C CYS A 30 -8.97 -40.61 -17.82
N LYS A 31 -8.80 -41.62 -18.67
CA LYS A 31 -8.88 -43.05 -18.30
C LYS A 31 -7.72 -43.54 -17.40
N HIS A 32 -6.53 -42.92 -17.46
CA HIS A 32 -5.34 -43.39 -16.75
C HIS A 32 -4.51 -42.23 -16.16
N PRO A 33 -4.02 -42.33 -14.91
CA PRO A 33 -3.29 -41.25 -14.23
C PRO A 33 -1.99 -40.85 -14.95
N ASN A 34 -1.25 -41.81 -15.49
CA ASN A 34 0.05 -41.57 -16.15
C ASN A 34 -0.04 -41.31 -17.66
N SER A 35 -1.25 -41.17 -18.22
CA SER A 35 -1.39 -40.88 -19.66
C SER A 35 -0.79 -39.51 -20.02
N ARG A 36 -0.28 -39.36 -21.25
CA ARG A 36 0.24 -38.09 -21.78
C ARG A 36 -0.77 -36.95 -21.62
N LYS A 37 -2.05 -37.23 -21.90
CA LYS A 37 -3.15 -36.27 -21.77
C LYS A 37 -3.35 -35.82 -20.32
N THR A 38 -3.36 -36.76 -19.39
CA THR A 38 -3.48 -36.50 -17.94
C THR A 38 -2.32 -35.65 -17.44
N ARG A 39 -1.08 -36.02 -17.79
CA ARG A 39 0.13 -35.25 -17.42
C ARG A 39 0.09 -33.81 -17.94
N ALA A 40 -0.35 -33.61 -19.18
CA ALA A 40 -0.49 -32.28 -19.77
C ALA A 40 -1.55 -31.44 -19.02
N LEU A 41 -2.72 -32.01 -18.74
CA LEU A 41 -3.80 -31.33 -18.01
C LEU A 41 -3.38 -30.97 -16.58
N THR A 42 -2.78 -31.90 -15.84
CA THR A 42 -2.26 -31.64 -14.49
C THR A 42 -1.23 -30.51 -14.48
N LYS A 43 -0.31 -30.48 -15.46
CA LYS A 43 0.66 -29.39 -15.61
C LYS A 43 -0.02 -28.04 -15.83
N GLN A 44 -1.07 -27.99 -16.66
CA GLN A 44 -1.83 -26.77 -16.91
C GLN A 44 -2.60 -26.30 -15.67
N ILE A 45 -3.26 -27.21 -14.95
CA ILE A 45 -3.98 -26.91 -13.70
C ILE A 45 -3.00 -26.33 -12.68
N LYS A 46 -1.86 -26.98 -12.46
CA LYS A 46 -0.81 -26.49 -11.55
C LYS A 46 -0.33 -25.09 -11.93
N LYS A 47 -0.10 -24.83 -13.22
CA LYS A 47 0.30 -23.50 -13.72
C LYS A 47 -0.78 -22.45 -13.43
N GLN A 48 -2.06 -22.79 -13.58
CA GLN A 48 -3.16 -21.88 -13.27
C GLN A 48 -3.29 -21.64 -11.77
N GLN A 49 -3.21 -22.68 -10.93
CA GLN A 49 -3.24 -22.57 -9.47
C GLN A 49 -2.13 -21.65 -8.95
N ILE A 50 -0.90 -21.80 -9.47
CA ILE A 50 0.22 -20.92 -9.12
C ILE A 50 -0.10 -19.47 -9.49
N ARG A 51 -0.58 -19.22 -10.73
CA ARG A 51 -0.97 -17.86 -11.16
C ARG A 51 -2.05 -17.26 -10.27
N GLN A 52 -3.07 -18.02 -9.90
CA GLN A 52 -4.15 -17.53 -9.02
C GLN A 52 -3.65 -17.28 -7.60
N LYS A 53 -2.75 -18.13 -7.08
CA LYS A 53 -2.10 -17.92 -5.78
C LYS A 53 -1.32 -16.60 -5.76
N HIS A 54 -0.57 -16.28 -6.82
CA HIS A 54 0.14 -15.01 -6.93
C HIS A 54 -0.80 -13.79 -7.03
N LYS A 55 -1.92 -13.93 -7.74
CA LYS A 55 -2.95 -12.88 -7.80
C LYS A 55 -3.57 -12.63 -6.43
N LEU A 56 -3.92 -13.71 -5.73
CA LEU A 56 -4.49 -13.64 -4.39
C LEU A 56 -3.50 -13.01 -3.40
N SER A 57 -2.23 -13.42 -3.40
CA SER A 57 -1.24 -12.83 -2.50
C SER A 57 -1.01 -11.34 -2.78
N SER A 58 -1.04 -10.92 -4.04
CA SER A 58 -0.93 -9.50 -4.41
C SER A 58 -2.16 -8.71 -3.98
N ASN A 59 -3.37 -9.28 -4.16
CA ASN A 59 -4.61 -8.66 -3.73
C ASN A 59 -4.71 -8.55 -2.20
N ILE A 60 -4.24 -9.55 -1.45
CA ILE A 60 -4.17 -9.50 0.02
C ILE A 60 -3.28 -8.33 0.48
N LYS A 61 -2.13 -8.12 -0.17
CA LYS A 61 -1.25 -6.98 0.15
C LYS A 61 -1.94 -5.63 -0.10
N LEU A 62 -2.60 -5.49 -1.25
CA LEU A 62 -3.36 -4.28 -1.57
C LEU A 62 -4.51 -4.06 -0.59
N ASN A 63 -5.20 -5.14 -0.19
CA ASN A 63 -6.27 -5.05 0.78
C ASN A 63 -5.73 -4.60 2.14
N LEU A 64 -4.60 -5.15 2.60
CA LEU A 64 -3.99 -4.74 3.86
C LEU A 64 -3.62 -3.24 3.88
N ILE A 65 -3.08 -2.73 2.76
CA ILE A 65 -2.80 -1.30 2.61
C ILE A 65 -4.11 -0.50 2.62
N GLY A 66 -5.12 -0.95 1.88
CA GLY A 66 -6.43 -0.30 1.83
C GLY A 66 -7.11 -0.20 3.19
N GLU A 67 -7.16 -1.30 3.94
CA GLU A 67 -7.69 -1.33 5.32
C GLU A 67 -6.91 -0.39 6.24
N LYS A 68 -5.58 -0.35 6.11
CA LYS A 68 -4.73 0.58 6.87
C LYS A 68 -5.09 2.04 6.56
N LEU A 69 -5.27 2.39 5.28
CA LEU A 69 -5.65 3.74 4.88
C LEU A 69 -7.07 4.10 5.34
N LEU A 70 -7.98 3.14 5.27
CA LEU A 70 -9.36 3.31 5.71
C LEU A 70 -9.42 3.59 7.21
N TRP A 71 -8.64 2.86 8.00
CA TRP A 71 -8.50 3.13 9.43
C TRP A 71 -8.04 4.57 9.69
N PHE A 72 -7.02 5.06 8.96
CA PHE A 72 -6.56 6.44 9.13
C PHE A 72 -7.63 7.46 8.71
N LYS A 73 -8.36 7.20 7.63
CA LYS A 73 -9.48 8.04 7.22
C LYS A 73 -10.55 8.15 8.32
N ASP A 74 -10.92 7.03 8.93
CA ASP A 74 -11.97 6.98 9.96
C ASP A 74 -11.54 7.63 11.28
N GLN A 75 -10.23 7.69 11.55
CA GLN A 75 -9.69 8.35 12.74
C GLN A 75 -9.39 9.84 12.56
N VAL A 76 -9.41 10.35 11.33
CA VAL A 76 -9.21 11.78 11.05
C VAL A 76 -10.49 12.55 11.33
N ASP A 77 -10.39 13.63 12.10
CA ASP A 77 -11.55 14.46 12.41
C ASP A 77 -12.05 15.20 11.16
N PRO A 78 -13.37 15.17 10.86
CA PRO A 78 -13.93 15.85 9.70
C PRO A 78 -13.78 17.38 9.71
N GLN A 79 -13.48 17.96 10.88
CA GLN A 79 -13.30 19.40 11.08
C GLN A 79 -11.88 19.88 10.76
N TRP A 80 -10.91 18.98 10.65
CA TRP A 80 -9.54 19.37 10.30
C TRP A 80 -9.45 19.74 8.81
N ALA A 81 -8.77 20.85 8.52
CA ALA A 81 -8.46 21.26 7.16
C ALA A 81 -7.13 20.67 6.67
N ILE A 82 -6.14 20.59 7.57
CA ILE A 82 -4.80 20.00 7.36
C ILE A 82 -4.38 19.35 8.68
N CYS A 83 -3.68 18.22 8.62
CA CYS A 83 -3.06 17.65 9.81
C CYS A 83 -1.74 18.37 10.15
N SER A 84 -1.60 18.83 11.40
CA SER A 84 -0.31 19.24 11.93
C SER A 84 0.55 18.00 12.27
N PRO A 85 1.89 18.13 12.33
CA PRO A 85 2.76 17.02 12.73
C PRO A 85 2.39 16.42 14.10
N GLN A 86 1.99 17.26 15.06
CA GLN A 86 1.50 16.82 16.38
C GLN A 86 0.24 15.96 16.26
N GLN A 87 -0.67 16.30 15.34
CA GLN A 87 -1.88 15.53 15.10
C GLN A 87 -1.56 14.19 14.45
N VAL A 88 -0.58 14.16 13.53
CA VAL A 88 -0.09 12.91 12.93
C VAL A 88 0.54 12.00 13.99
N ASP A 89 1.33 12.54 14.92
CA ASP A 89 1.90 11.78 16.03
C ASP A 89 0.81 11.15 16.92
N LYS A 90 -0.20 11.94 17.30
CA LYS A 90 -1.37 11.44 18.05
C LYS A 90 -2.12 10.35 17.29
N LEU A 91 -2.27 10.51 15.98
CA LEU A 91 -2.96 9.54 15.13
C LEU A 91 -2.19 8.22 15.06
N ILE A 92 -0.86 8.28 14.97
CA ILE A 92 0.02 7.10 15.01
C ILE A 92 -0.02 6.44 16.39
N ALA A 93 0.01 7.22 17.48
CA ALA A 93 -0.13 6.68 18.82
C ALA A 93 -1.45 5.90 18.99
N LYS A 94 -2.55 6.47 18.48
CA LYS A 94 -3.86 5.80 18.44
C LYS A 94 -3.87 4.53 17.59
N TYR A 95 -3.09 4.52 16.50
CA TYR A 95 -2.94 3.35 15.64
C TYR A 95 -2.22 2.22 16.38
N LEU A 96 -1.17 2.53 17.13
CA LEU A 96 -0.41 1.56 17.91
C LEU A 96 -1.21 1.00 19.10
N SER A 97 -2.15 1.77 19.66
CA SER A 97 -3.00 1.35 20.79
C SER A 97 -4.29 0.66 20.38
N ARG A 98 -4.51 0.38 19.09
CA ARG A 98 -5.80 -0.14 18.58
C ARG A 98 -6.20 -1.51 19.12
N PHE A 99 -5.25 -2.28 19.63
CA PHE A 99 -5.48 -3.62 20.18
C PHE A 99 -5.54 -3.64 21.71
N ASP A 100 -5.40 -2.50 22.38
CA ASP A 100 -5.32 -2.46 23.85
C ASP A 100 -6.63 -2.97 24.48
N GLU A 101 -7.79 -2.63 23.90
CA GLU A 101 -9.10 -3.15 24.34
C GLU A 101 -9.20 -4.67 24.17
N GLU A 102 -8.70 -5.22 23.06
CA GLU A 102 -8.72 -6.67 22.81
C GLU A 102 -7.79 -7.42 23.78
N LEU A 103 -6.61 -6.87 24.05
CA LEU A 103 -5.68 -7.43 25.03
C LEU A 103 -6.24 -7.38 26.46
N GLU A 104 -6.92 -6.29 26.81
CA GLU A 104 -7.59 -6.16 28.11
C GLU A 104 -8.70 -7.22 28.27
N GLN A 105 -9.51 -7.45 27.24
CA GLN A 105 -10.53 -8.50 27.24
C GLN A 105 -9.93 -9.89 27.43
N ILE A 106 -8.83 -10.19 26.73
CA ILE A 106 -8.11 -11.47 26.89
C ILE A 106 -7.59 -11.62 28.32
N ASN A 107 -7.00 -10.56 28.88
CA ASN A 107 -6.47 -10.54 30.24
C ASN A 107 -7.58 -10.79 31.29
N ILE A 108 -8.76 -10.19 31.11
CA ILE A 108 -9.94 -10.43 31.96
C ILE A 108 -10.39 -11.89 31.87
N LYS A 109 -10.42 -12.48 30.67
CA LYS A 109 -10.78 -13.90 30.50
C LYS A 109 -9.78 -14.84 31.16
N HIS A 110 -8.50 -14.49 31.15
CA HIS A 110 -7.46 -15.24 31.86
C HIS A 110 -7.57 -15.11 33.38
N SER A 111 -7.96 -13.94 33.90
CA SER A 111 -8.08 -13.73 35.35
C SER A 111 -9.31 -14.41 35.98
N ILE A 112 -10.38 -14.61 35.22
CA ILE A 112 -11.64 -15.24 35.71
C ILE A 112 -11.56 -16.78 35.75
N GLY A 113 -10.66 -17.41 34.98
CA GLY A 113 -10.58 -18.86 34.85
C GLY A 113 -9.61 -19.52 35.83
N HIS A 114 -10.10 -20.35 36.76
CA HIS A 114 -9.24 -21.16 37.66
C HIS A 114 -8.49 -22.31 36.93
N ARG A 115 -8.68 -22.48 35.62
CA ARG A 115 -8.09 -23.55 34.80
C ARG A 115 -6.88 -23.03 34.01
N LYS A 116 -5.78 -23.79 34.01
CA LYS A 116 -4.48 -23.47 33.39
C LYS A 116 -4.45 -23.36 31.85
N ASN A 117 -5.59 -23.42 31.15
CA ASN A 117 -5.59 -23.38 29.69
C ASN A 117 -5.65 -21.94 29.19
N ARG A 118 -4.60 -21.46 28.51
CA ARG A 118 -4.52 -20.12 27.92
C ARG A 118 -5.43 -20.01 26.70
N GLN A 119 -6.72 -19.82 26.93
CA GLN A 119 -7.67 -19.52 25.86
C GLN A 119 -7.19 -18.27 25.11
N HIS A 120 -7.27 -18.27 23.78
CA HIS A 120 -6.80 -17.17 22.92
C HIS A 120 -5.28 -16.92 22.88
N ALA A 121 -4.42 -17.82 23.37
CA ALA A 121 -2.96 -17.66 23.32
C ALA A 121 -2.44 -17.35 21.91
N SER A 122 -2.89 -18.08 20.89
CA SER A 122 -2.46 -17.83 19.50
C SER A 122 -2.81 -16.42 19.01
N ARG A 123 -3.96 -15.87 19.40
CA ARG A 123 -4.38 -14.52 18.98
C ARG A 123 -3.58 -13.46 19.73
N GLU A 124 -3.43 -13.64 21.03
CA GLU A 124 -2.60 -12.80 21.90
C GLU A 124 -1.15 -12.70 21.36
N ASP A 125 -0.53 -13.83 21.03
CA ASP A 125 0.83 -13.88 20.51
C ASP A 125 0.96 -13.14 19.17
N ILE A 126 -0.03 -13.28 18.28
CA ILE A 126 -0.06 -12.55 16.99
C ILE A 126 -0.19 -11.04 17.21
N ILE A 127 -1.06 -10.60 18.13
CA ILE A 127 -1.23 -9.19 18.45
C ILE A 127 0.07 -8.63 19.02
N ASN A 128 0.65 -9.29 20.02
CA ASN A 128 1.88 -8.86 20.67
C ASN A 128 3.03 -8.75 19.66
N LEU A 129 3.18 -9.73 18.77
CA LEU A 129 4.17 -9.70 17.71
C LEU A 129 3.94 -8.53 16.74
N THR A 130 2.67 -8.25 16.40
CA THR A 130 2.30 -7.15 15.50
C THR A 130 2.60 -5.80 16.13
N ILE A 131 2.16 -5.56 17.38
CA ILE A 131 2.42 -4.33 18.12
C ILE A 131 3.93 -4.11 18.27
N LYS A 132 4.68 -5.16 18.61
CA LYS A 132 6.14 -5.08 18.75
C LYS A 132 6.79 -4.63 17.44
N ARG A 133 6.41 -5.26 16.31
CA ARG A 133 6.92 -4.90 14.99
C ARG A 133 6.58 -3.46 14.63
N GLU A 134 5.33 -3.03 14.81
CA GLU A 134 4.91 -1.67 14.45
C GLU A 134 5.58 -0.60 15.33
N LYS A 135 5.80 -0.89 16.62
CA LYS A 135 6.57 0.00 17.52
C LYS A 135 8.04 0.09 17.10
N GLU A 136 8.66 -1.04 16.76
CA GLU A 136 10.03 -1.07 16.24
C GLU A 136 10.16 -0.29 14.92
N GLU A 137 9.19 -0.47 14.00
CA GLU A 137 9.11 0.27 12.74
C GLU A 137 9.00 1.78 12.99
N PHE A 138 8.08 2.22 13.85
CA PHE A 138 7.90 3.64 14.18
C PHE A 138 9.15 4.30 14.78
N ASN A 139 9.86 3.58 15.65
CA ASN A 139 11.08 4.07 16.28
C ASN A 139 12.27 4.13 15.32
N THR A 140 12.30 3.27 14.29
CA THR A 140 13.47 3.10 13.42
C THR A 140 13.30 3.75 12.05
N CYS A 141 12.45 3.18 11.20
CA CYS A 141 12.33 3.53 9.77
C CYS A 141 11.09 4.38 9.48
N GLY A 142 10.07 4.29 10.34
CA GLY A 142 8.79 4.96 10.24
C GLY A 142 7.68 4.06 9.71
N ILE A 143 6.44 4.43 10.03
CA ILE A 143 5.23 3.75 9.55
C ILE A 143 4.82 4.37 8.21
N GLU A 144 4.58 3.53 7.21
CA GLU A 144 4.06 3.96 5.91
C GLU A 144 2.59 4.38 6.00
N MET A 145 2.28 5.63 5.64
CA MET A 145 0.92 6.17 5.57
C MET A 145 0.82 7.30 4.52
N PRO A 146 -0.39 7.71 4.10
CA PRO A 146 -0.54 8.83 3.18
C PRO A 146 0.05 10.08 3.79
N ASN A 147 0.60 10.96 2.97
CA ASN A 147 1.12 12.22 3.47
C ASN A 147 -0.03 13.15 3.94
N LEU A 148 -0.37 13.09 5.22
CA LEU A 148 -1.45 13.89 5.81
C LEU A 148 -1.11 15.38 5.97
N LEU A 149 0.16 15.75 5.80
CA LEU A 149 0.61 17.14 5.86
C LEU A 149 0.32 17.90 4.55
N ASP A 150 0.07 17.17 3.44
CA ASP A 150 -0.28 17.75 2.15
C ASP A 150 -1.81 17.85 2.00
N LEU A 151 -2.29 19.05 1.72
CA LEU A 151 -3.69 19.37 1.45
C LEU A 151 -4.31 18.47 0.37
N VAL A 152 -3.57 18.21 -0.71
CA VAL A 152 -4.10 17.44 -1.85
C VAL A 152 -4.35 16.00 -1.44
N GLN A 153 -3.39 15.40 -0.71
CA GLN A 153 -3.49 14.03 -0.23
C GLN A 153 -4.54 13.89 0.88
N PHE A 154 -4.66 14.89 1.75
CA PHE A 154 -5.67 14.93 2.80
C PHE A 154 -7.09 14.94 2.23
N ASN A 155 -7.37 15.80 1.24
CA ASN A 155 -8.66 15.86 0.55
C ASN A 155 -8.97 14.56 -0.22
N LEU A 156 -7.95 13.97 -0.84
CA LEU A 156 -8.08 12.66 -1.49
C LEU A 156 -8.48 11.58 -0.47
N LEU A 157 -7.82 11.54 0.70
CA LEU A 157 -8.15 10.57 1.75
C LEU A 157 -9.58 10.74 2.26
N ARG A 158 -10.04 11.98 2.43
CA ARG A 158 -11.40 12.29 2.89
C ARG A 158 -12.48 11.81 1.93
N THR A 159 -12.29 12.03 0.63
CA THR A 159 -13.25 11.68 -0.42
C THR A 159 -13.18 10.23 -0.86
N TRP A 160 -12.14 9.50 -0.46
CA TRP A 160 -11.92 8.14 -0.91
C TRP A 160 -12.91 7.15 -0.27
N ASN A 161 -13.56 6.34 -1.11
CA ASN A 161 -14.60 5.39 -0.72
C ASN A 161 -14.06 3.99 -0.36
N GLY A 162 -12.74 3.82 -0.22
CA GLY A 162 -12.14 2.51 0.05
C GLY A 162 -11.88 1.66 -1.20
N GLU A 163 -12.11 2.19 -2.40
CA GLU A 163 -11.86 1.43 -3.64
C GLU A 163 -10.36 1.25 -3.90
N LEU A 164 -9.92 -0.01 -3.95
CA LEU A 164 -8.50 -0.40 -4.07
C LEU A 164 -7.82 0.09 -5.35
N ARG A 165 -8.58 0.38 -6.41
CA ARG A 165 -8.02 0.87 -7.70
C ARG A 165 -7.35 2.22 -7.55
N PHE A 166 -7.80 3.04 -6.61
CA PHE A 166 -7.25 4.38 -6.38
C PHE A 166 -6.07 4.40 -5.41
N LEU A 167 -5.64 3.24 -4.87
CA LEU A 167 -4.48 3.17 -3.98
C LEU A 167 -3.20 3.70 -4.64
N GLN A 168 -3.05 3.53 -5.95
CA GLN A 168 -1.91 4.05 -6.72
C GLN A 168 -1.81 5.58 -6.75
N ASN A 169 -2.91 6.30 -6.46
CA ASN A 169 -2.94 7.76 -6.48
C ASN A 169 -2.43 8.37 -5.17
N PHE A 170 -2.36 7.57 -4.10
CA PHE A 170 -1.89 8.04 -2.80
C PHE A 170 -0.36 8.11 -2.76
N LYS A 171 0.16 9.24 -2.29
CA LYS A 171 1.57 9.41 -1.97
C LYS A 171 1.82 8.90 -0.55
N LEU A 172 2.32 7.68 -0.46
CA LEU A 172 2.71 7.06 0.81
C LEU A 172 4.09 7.59 1.24
N ARG A 173 4.18 8.06 2.48
CA ARG A 173 5.41 8.54 3.13
C ARG A 173 5.61 7.74 4.43
N MET A 174 6.87 7.50 4.78
CA MET A 174 7.23 6.90 6.07
C MET A 174 7.31 8.00 7.13
N PHE A 175 6.58 7.82 8.23
CA PHE A 175 6.61 8.72 9.38
C PHE A 175 7.28 8.01 10.57
N SER A 176 8.47 8.48 10.91
CA SER A 176 9.18 8.06 12.13
C SER A 176 9.07 9.14 13.21
N LYS A 177 9.32 8.75 14.46
CA LYS A 177 9.36 9.70 15.59
C LYS A 177 10.31 10.88 15.32
N LYS A 178 11.52 10.59 14.79
CA LYS A 178 12.51 11.62 14.44
C LYS A 178 12.00 12.56 13.34
N THR A 179 11.36 11.99 12.31
CA THR A 179 10.83 12.77 11.19
C THR A 179 9.75 13.73 11.67
N LEU A 180 8.86 13.31 12.56
CA LEU A 180 7.82 14.17 13.11
C LEU A 180 8.40 15.30 13.96
N GLU A 181 9.35 14.97 14.85
CA GLU A 181 10.06 15.98 15.67
C GLU A 181 10.80 17.02 14.81
N GLU A 182 11.37 16.62 13.67
CA GLU A 182 12.01 17.53 12.73
C GLU A 182 11.01 18.46 12.03
N GLU A 183 9.86 17.94 11.58
CA GLU A 183 8.81 18.75 10.97
C GLU A 183 8.21 19.75 11.97
N GLU A 184 8.05 19.36 13.24
CA GLU A 184 7.62 20.28 14.30
C GLU A 184 8.62 21.43 14.50
N LYS A 185 9.93 21.12 14.53
CA LYS A 185 10.98 22.13 14.64
C LYS A 185 11.01 23.08 13.44
N ARG A 186 10.69 22.59 12.23
CA ARG A 186 10.61 23.42 11.02
C ARG A 186 9.47 24.43 11.10
N LEU A 187 8.31 24.02 11.62
CA LEU A 187 7.16 24.91 11.80
C LEU A 187 7.40 25.98 12.87
N ASN A 188 8.16 25.65 13.92
CA ASN A 188 8.45 26.56 15.04
C ASN A 188 9.63 27.52 14.78
N LYS A 189 10.36 27.36 13.67
CA LYS A 189 11.47 28.27 13.33
C LYS A 189 10.88 29.57 12.76
N PRO A 190 11.17 30.75 13.36
CA PRO A 190 10.69 32.01 12.82
C PRO A 190 11.27 32.21 11.41
N ALA A 191 10.41 32.55 10.46
CA ALA A 191 10.78 32.81 9.08
C ALA A 191 11.88 33.90 9.03
N LYS A 192 13.08 33.54 8.58
CA LYS A 192 14.00 34.55 8.05
C LYS A 192 13.46 34.94 6.68
N HIS A 193 12.89 36.14 6.63
CA HIS A 193 12.43 36.81 5.43
C HIS A 193 13.66 37.34 4.67
N ASP A 194 14.18 36.56 3.73
CA ASP A 194 15.05 37.11 2.68
C ASP A 194 14.15 37.53 1.51
N VAL A 195 13.80 38.83 1.51
CA VAL A 195 13.31 39.50 0.31
C VAL A 195 14.49 39.76 -0.61
N SER A 196 14.43 39.17 -1.79
CA SER A 196 15.12 39.69 -2.97
C SER A 196 14.15 39.61 -4.16
N SER A 197 13.24 40.58 -4.19
CA SER A 197 12.70 41.06 -5.46
C SER A 197 13.64 42.16 -5.96
N SER A 198 14.30 41.89 -7.08
CA SER A 198 14.66 42.91 -8.05
C SER A 198 14.27 42.39 -9.42
N ASN A 199 13.14 42.90 -9.90
CA ASN A 199 12.82 42.95 -11.32
C ASN A 199 13.91 43.71 -12.06
N GLN A 200 14.37 43.18 -13.20
CA GLN A 200 14.54 43.98 -14.42
C GLN A 200 14.18 43.11 -15.63
N GLU A 201 13.10 43.50 -16.30
CA GLU A 201 12.88 43.23 -17.72
C GLU A 201 13.96 43.94 -18.53
N ASN A 202 14.47 43.30 -19.59
CA ASN A 202 14.69 44.00 -20.86
C ASN A 202 14.75 43.05 -22.06
N LYS A 203 13.97 43.40 -23.09
CA LYS A 203 13.94 42.85 -24.45
C LYS A 203 15.01 43.55 -25.33
N GLY A 204 15.49 42.84 -26.35
CA GLY A 204 16.23 43.35 -27.53
C GLY A 204 17.38 42.39 -27.88
N LYS A 205 17.31 41.50 -28.88
CA LYS A 205 17.26 41.63 -30.35
C LYS A 205 18.53 42.22 -30.99
N LEU A 206 19.05 41.45 -31.96
CA LEU A 206 19.96 41.70 -33.10
C LEU A 206 21.17 40.75 -33.06
N ASP A 207 21.16 39.66 -33.84
CA ASP A 207 21.41 39.54 -35.30
C ASP A 207 22.91 39.24 -35.53
N ASN A 208 23.21 38.07 -36.09
CA ASN A 208 24.16 37.92 -37.19
C ASN A 208 23.99 36.54 -37.85
N GLU A 209 23.63 36.62 -39.12
CA GLU A 209 23.64 35.57 -40.12
C GLU A 209 25.08 35.17 -40.46
N ASP A 210 25.21 33.92 -40.92
CA ASP A 210 26.08 33.42 -42.01
C ASP A 210 26.02 31.87 -41.84
N GLY A 211 25.46 31.05 -42.72
CA GLY A 211 25.26 31.17 -44.15
C GLY A 211 26.05 30.05 -44.86
N ILE A 212 25.33 29.09 -45.48
CA ILE A 212 25.73 28.32 -46.70
C ILE A 212 26.70 27.14 -46.45
N ALA A 213 26.60 25.91 -46.99
CA ALA A 213 25.80 25.22 -48.04
C ALA A 213 25.74 23.72 -47.65
N GLU A 214 24.62 23.01 -47.76
CA GLU A 214 24.12 22.32 -48.96
C GLU A 214 25.14 21.38 -49.64
N SER A 215 24.89 20.06 -49.58
CA SER A 215 24.77 19.19 -50.77
C SER A 215 24.43 17.75 -50.37
N GLN A 216 23.38 17.24 -51.02
CA GLN A 216 22.94 15.85 -51.03
C GLN A 216 23.85 15.01 -51.94
N GLU A 217 23.76 13.68 -51.80
CA GLU A 217 23.74 12.62 -52.85
C GLU A 217 24.49 11.36 -52.37
N LYS A 218 23.77 10.22 -52.28
CA LYS A 218 23.86 9.02 -53.17
C LYS A 218 25.23 8.32 -53.03
N GLU A 219 25.38 7.04 -52.76
CA GLU A 219 24.79 5.81 -53.32
C GLU A 219 25.32 4.66 -52.42
N LYS A 220 24.52 3.66 -52.03
CA LYS A 220 24.33 2.38 -52.72
C LYS A 220 25.63 1.57 -52.92
N ASN A 221 25.78 0.47 -52.16
CA ASN A 221 26.14 -0.89 -52.62
C ASN A 221 26.24 -1.80 -51.38
N MET A 222 25.35 -2.79 -51.20
CA MET A 222 25.26 -4.10 -51.86
C MET A 222 26.33 -5.07 -51.35
N GLU A 223 25.83 -6.13 -50.69
CA GLU A 223 26.29 -7.53 -50.61
C GLU A 223 27.75 -7.87 -50.96
N VAL A 224 28.38 -8.72 -50.13
CA VAL A 224 28.85 -10.07 -50.51
C VAL A 224 29.75 -10.66 -49.40
N GLU A 225 29.42 -11.91 -49.01
CA GLU A 225 30.24 -13.01 -48.46
C GLU A 225 31.32 -12.75 -47.38
N ASN A 226 31.08 -13.26 -46.17
CA ASN A 226 31.55 -14.59 -45.74
C ASN A 226 30.93 -14.99 -44.40
#